data_AF-A0A853EK83-F1
#
_entry.id   AF-A0A853EK83-F1
#
_cell.length_a   1.000
_cell.length_b   1.000
_cell.length_c   1.000
_cell.angle_alpha   90.00
_cell.angle_beta   90.00
_cell.angle_gamma   90.00
#
_symmetry.space_group_name_H-M   'P 1'
#
loop_
_entity.id
_entity.type
_entity.pdbx_description
1 polymer ?
#
loop_
_entity_poly.entity_id
_entity_poly.type
_entity_poly.pdbx_seq_one_letter_code
_entity_poly.pdbx_strand_id
1 'polypeptide(L)'
;MTDAHSALSPLDEAGINALIEAALAAIAEAQDLAGLKEARLAYTGDASALALANRAIGGLDKADKPTAGRLLGAARGRIGAALAARQEELEAAAEEQMLATEAVDVTVPTTRTAPGA
;
A
#
# COMPACT_ATOMS: atom_id res chain seq x y z
N MET A 1 -20.47 4.46 -31.54
CA MET A 1 -20.98 4.75 -30.18
C MET A 1 -19.85 4.45 -29.22
N THR A 2 -18.84 5.31 -29.29
CA THR A 2 -17.49 5.04 -28.80
C THR A 2 -17.28 5.92 -27.59
N ASP A 3 -17.24 5.31 -26.41
CA ASP A 3 -16.38 5.72 -25.30
C ASP A 3 -16.19 4.50 -24.39
N ALA A 4 -15.44 3.54 -24.91
CA ALA A 4 -14.73 2.57 -24.09
C ALA A 4 -13.38 3.20 -23.74
N HIS A 5 -13.21 3.68 -22.51
CA HIS A 5 -11.89 3.79 -21.88
C HIS A 5 -11.97 3.82 -20.34
N SER A 6 -11.91 2.62 -19.77
CA SER A 6 -11.18 2.27 -18.54
C SER A 6 -11.50 2.93 -17.19
N ALA A 7 -12.54 3.76 -17.09
CA ALA A 7 -12.98 4.28 -15.79
C ALA A 7 -13.83 3.22 -15.08
N LEU A 8 -13.31 2.66 -13.98
CA LEU A 8 -14.06 1.79 -13.07
C LEU A 8 -15.38 2.47 -12.69
N SER A 9 -16.51 1.87 -13.05
CA SER A 9 -17.81 2.39 -12.65
C SER A 9 -17.99 2.16 -11.15
N PRO A 10 -18.40 3.16 -10.37
CA PRO A 10 -18.60 3.02 -8.93
C PRO A 10 -19.74 2.06 -8.54
N LEU A 11 -20.54 1.59 -9.51
CA LEU A 11 -21.59 0.58 -9.33
C LEU A 11 -21.18 -0.81 -9.85
N ASP A 12 -20.01 -0.94 -10.48
CA ASP A 12 -19.51 -2.21 -11.00
C ASP A 12 -18.78 -2.98 -9.91
N GLU A 13 -19.53 -3.84 -9.21
CA GLU A 13 -19.00 -4.70 -8.15
C GLU A 13 -17.91 -5.67 -8.66
N ALA A 14 -18.05 -6.19 -9.88
CA ALA A 14 -17.09 -7.14 -10.44
C ALA A 14 -15.76 -6.43 -10.75
N GLY A 15 -15.80 -5.25 -11.36
CA GLY A 15 -14.62 -4.43 -11.59
C GLY A 15 -13.94 -4.00 -10.29
N ILE A 16 -14.73 -3.63 -9.26
CA ILE A 16 -14.19 -3.26 -7.95
C ILE A 16 -13.50 -4.44 -7.29
N ASN A 17 -14.10 -5.64 -7.34
CA ASN A 17 -13.47 -6.85 -6.80
C ASN A 17 -12.19 -7.21 -7.55
N ALA A 18 -12.18 -7.13 -8.89
CA ALA A 18 -10.96 -7.35 -9.67
C ALA A 18 -9.84 -6.35 -9.30
N LEU A 19 -10.18 -5.09 -9.04
CA LEU A 19 -9.22 -4.08 -8.58
C LEU A 19 -8.68 -4.41 -7.18
N ILE A 20 -9.54 -4.89 -6.27
CA ILE A 20 -9.11 -5.31 -4.93
C ILE A 20 -8.11 -6.46 -5.07
N GLU A 21 -8.42 -7.50 -5.85
CA GLU A 21 -7.52 -8.64 -6.05
C GLU A 21 -6.18 -8.21 -6.67
N ALA A 22 -6.20 -7.33 -7.68
CA ALA A 22 -4.98 -6.79 -8.28
C ALA A 22 -4.15 -5.97 -7.28
N ALA A 23 -4.80 -5.17 -6.43
CA ALA A 23 -4.13 -4.43 -5.38
C ALA A 23 -3.52 -5.36 -4.33
N LEU A 24 -4.24 -6.39 -3.89
CA LEU A 24 -3.74 -7.40 -2.94
C LEU A 24 -2.53 -8.15 -3.50
N ALA A 25 -2.57 -8.52 -4.78
CA ALA A 25 -1.43 -9.14 -5.46
C ALA A 25 -0.21 -8.21 -5.49
N ALA A 26 -0.39 -6.94 -5.89
CA ALA A 26 0.70 -5.97 -5.91
C ALA A 26 1.28 -5.69 -4.52
N ILE A 27 0.45 -5.70 -3.47
CA ILE A 27 0.89 -5.57 -2.08
C ILE A 27 1.71 -6.80 -1.65
N ALA A 28 1.28 -8.00 -2.03
CA ALA A 28 2.02 -9.23 -1.74
C ALA A 28 3.35 -9.31 -2.49
N GLU A 29 3.42 -8.78 -3.71
CA GLU A 29 4.64 -8.71 -4.51
C GLU A 29 5.64 -7.67 -3.99
N ALA A 30 5.21 -6.70 -3.17
CA ALA A 30 6.11 -5.72 -2.56
C ALA A 30 7.10 -6.41 -1.60
N GLN A 31 8.38 -6.35 -1.93
CA GLN A 31 9.48 -6.95 -1.16
C GLN A 31 10.12 -5.97 -0.18
N ASP A 32 9.85 -4.67 -0.32
CA ASP A 32 10.39 -3.61 0.52
C ASP A 32 9.39 -2.48 0.71
N LEU A 33 9.70 -1.57 1.65
CA LEU A 33 8.85 -0.43 1.96
C LEU A 33 8.69 0.53 0.78
N ALA A 34 9.64 0.56 -0.15
CA ALA A 34 9.59 1.40 -1.34
C ALA A 34 8.53 0.87 -2.33
N GLY A 35 8.58 -0.41 -2.67
CA GLY A 35 7.60 -1.08 -3.53
C GLY A 35 6.20 -1.09 -2.92
N LEU A 36 6.09 -1.23 -1.59
CA LEU A 36 4.80 -1.12 -0.92
C LEU A 36 4.20 0.28 -1.06
N LYS A 37 5.04 1.33 -0.98
CA LYS A 37 4.63 2.72 -1.18
C LYS A 37 4.19 2.98 -2.62
N GLU A 38 4.87 2.40 -3.60
CA GLU A 38 4.47 2.46 -5.02
C GLU A 38 3.11 1.81 -5.25
N ALA A 39 2.90 0.59 -4.73
CA ALA A 39 1.61 -0.10 -4.79
C ALA A 39 0.51 0.72 -4.12
N ARG A 40 0.78 1.28 -2.93
CA ARG A 40 -0.14 2.19 -2.24
C ARG A 40 -0.50 3.39 -3.12
N LEU A 41 0.46 4.05 -3.75
CA LEU A 41 0.20 5.21 -4.59
C LEU A 41 -0.62 4.84 -5.83
N ALA A 42 -0.32 3.70 -6.47
CA ALA A 42 -1.02 3.22 -7.65
C ALA A 42 -2.50 2.93 -7.38
N TYR A 43 -2.83 2.30 -6.24
CA TYR A 43 -4.20 1.85 -5.94
C TYR A 43 -5.00 2.75 -5.00
N THR A 44 -4.35 3.56 -4.17
CA THR A 44 -5.02 4.45 -3.19
C THR A 44 -4.73 5.94 -3.38
N GLY A 45 -3.80 6.30 -4.26
CA GLY A 45 -3.43 7.68 -4.54
C GLY A 45 -4.49 8.46 -5.31
N ASP A 46 -4.27 9.76 -5.47
CA ASP A 46 -5.25 10.68 -6.07
C ASP A 46 -5.52 10.44 -7.57
N ALA A 47 -4.59 9.75 -8.24
CA ALA A 47 -4.72 9.31 -9.63
C ALA A 47 -5.16 7.85 -9.78
N SER A 48 -5.41 7.15 -8.66
CA SER A 48 -5.81 5.74 -8.69
C SER A 48 -7.21 5.54 -9.27
N ALA A 49 -7.45 4.34 -9.79
CA ALA A 49 -8.78 3.94 -10.27
C ALA A 49 -9.86 4.12 -9.19
N LEU A 50 -9.54 3.88 -7.92
CA LEU A 50 -10.46 4.14 -6.79
C LEU A 50 -10.76 5.63 -6.62
N ALA A 51 -9.76 6.50 -6.70
CA ALA A 51 -9.96 7.94 -6.55
C ALA A 51 -10.79 8.52 -7.70
N LEU A 52 -10.56 8.05 -8.93
CA LEU A 52 -11.36 8.42 -10.09
C LEU A 52 -12.81 7.92 -9.96
N ALA A 53 -13.02 6.67 -9.55
CA ALA A 53 -14.35 6.13 -9.30
C ALA A 53 -15.08 6.89 -8.17
N ASN A 54 -14.37 7.33 -7.13
CA ASN A 54 -14.95 8.10 -6.03
C ASN A 54 -15.42 9.48 -6.48
N ARG A 55 -14.66 10.14 -7.37
CA ARG A 55 -15.07 11.41 -8.00
C ARG A 55 -16.29 11.23 -8.89
N ALA A 56 -16.40 10.10 -9.59
CA ALA A 56 -17.54 9.78 -10.44
C ALA A 56 -18.87 9.64 -9.66
N ILE A 57 -18.83 9.31 -8.36
CA ILE A 57 -20.04 9.25 -7.50
C ILE A 57 -20.77 10.59 -7.47
N GLY A 58 -20.06 11.72 -7.58
CA GLY A 58 -20.66 13.06 -7.58
C GLY A 58 -21.73 13.24 -8.67
N GLY A 59 -21.53 12.60 -9.82
CA GLY A 59 -22.42 12.65 -10.99
C GLY A 59 -23.55 11.62 -11.01
N LEU A 60 -23.62 10.71 -10.03
CA LEU A 60 -24.69 9.71 -9.95
C LEU A 60 -26.01 10.29 -9.43
N ASP A 61 -27.10 9.55 -9.66
CA ASP A 61 -28.40 9.84 -9.05
C ASP A 61 -28.38 9.62 -7.54
N LYS A 62 -29.22 10.37 -6.81
CA LYS A 62 -29.27 10.31 -5.34
C LYS A 62 -29.56 8.91 -4.78
N ALA A 63 -30.27 8.08 -5.54
CA ALA A 63 -30.59 6.70 -5.16
C ALA A 63 -29.36 5.77 -5.20
N ASP A 64 -28.42 6.03 -6.10
CA ASP A 64 -27.27 5.15 -6.35
C ASP A 64 -26.02 5.54 -5.56
N LYS A 65 -25.94 6.80 -5.11
CA LYS A 65 -24.83 7.33 -4.29
C LYS A 65 -24.53 6.49 -3.04
N PRO A 66 -25.52 6.03 -2.24
CA PRO A 66 -25.25 5.22 -1.05
C PRO A 66 -24.65 3.84 -1.39
N THR A 67 -25.11 3.22 -2.48
CA THR A 67 -24.62 1.92 -2.94
C THR A 67 -23.18 2.03 -3.42
N ALA A 68 -22.92 2.99 -4.32
CA ALA A 68 -21.58 3.31 -4.81
C ALA A 68 -20.60 3.61 -3.68
N GLY A 69 -20.98 4.46 -2.71
CA GLY A 69 -20.14 4.82 -1.58
C GLY A 69 -19.82 3.63 -0.67
N ARG A 70 -20.77 2.70 -0.49
CA ARG A 70 -20.54 1.48 0.31
C ARG A 70 -19.55 0.54 -0.37
N LEU A 71 -19.71 0.30 -1.68
CA LEU A 71 -18.82 -0.57 -2.45
C LEU A 71 -17.39 -0.03 -2.46
N LEU A 72 -17.22 1.25 -2.82
CA LEU A 72 -15.91 1.89 -2.84
C LEU A 72 -15.27 2.02 -1.46
N GLY A 73 -16.07 2.33 -0.44
CA GLY A 73 -15.62 2.38 0.95
C GLY A 73 -15.10 1.03 1.43
N ALA A 74 -15.83 -0.05 1.14
CA ALA A 74 -15.41 -1.42 1.48
C ALA A 74 -14.11 -1.80 0.75
N ALA A 75 -13.99 -1.48 -0.54
CA ALA A 75 -12.78 -1.71 -1.32
C ALA A 75 -11.56 -0.98 -0.72
N ARG A 76 -11.72 0.31 -0.40
CA ARG A 76 -10.67 1.12 0.22
C ARG A 76 -10.25 0.58 1.59
N GLY A 77 -11.21 0.13 2.39
CA GLY A 77 -10.95 -0.50 3.68
C GLY A 77 -10.11 -1.78 3.55
N ARG A 78 -10.47 -2.67 2.62
CA ARG A 78 -9.73 -3.93 2.39
C ARG A 78 -8.29 -3.68 1.94
N ILE A 79 -8.10 -2.80 0.95
CA ILE A 79 -6.75 -2.47 0.45
C ILE A 79 -5.93 -1.78 1.54
N GLY A 80 -6.54 -0.85 2.30
CA GLY A 80 -5.86 -0.16 3.41
C GLY A 80 -5.41 -1.13 4.51
N ALA A 81 -6.23 -2.11 4.86
CA ALA A 81 -5.87 -3.13 5.85
C ALA A 81 -4.73 -4.02 5.37
N ALA A 82 -4.76 -4.46 4.10
CA ALA A 82 -3.68 -5.25 3.52
C ALA A 82 -2.35 -4.48 3.43
N LEU A 83 -2.41 -3.19 3.08
CA LEU A 83 -1.24 -2.31 3.10
C LEU A 83 -0.64 -2.17 4.50
N ALA A 84 -1.48 -1.95 5.51
CA ALA A 84 -1.01 -1.82 6.89
C ALA A 84 -0.35 -3.10 7.39
N ALA A 85 -0.99 -4.26 7.17
CA ALA A 85 -0.43 -5.55 7.56
C ALA A 85 0.92 -5.82 6.88
N ARG A 86 1.02 -5.59 5.57
CA ARG A 86 2.28 -5.77 4.83
C ARG A 86 3.36 -4.77 5.24
N GLN A 87 2.97 -3.56 5.60
CA GLN A 87 3.89 -2.54 6.09
C GLN A 87 4.52 -2.97 7.42
N GLU A 88 3.71 -3.44 8.37
CA GLU A 88 4.21 -3.95 9.67
C GLU A 88 5.17 -5.14 9.48
N GLU A 89 4.87 -6.07 8.58
CA GLU A 89 5.77 -7.21 8.25
C GLU A 89 7.13 -6.74 7.73
N LEU A 90 7.13 -5.78 6.80
CA LEU A 90 8.35 -5.27 6.18
C LEU A 90 9.16 -4.38 7.12
N GLU A 91 8.49 -3.60 7.97
CA GLU A 91 9.14 -2.81 9.03
C GLU A 91 9.83 -3.73 10.04
N ALA A 92 9.15 -4.77 10.52
CA ALA A 92 9.74 -5.77 11.42
C ALA A 92 10.95 -6.48 10.78
N ALA A 93 10.83 -6.88 9.51
CA ALA A 93 11.94 -7.51 8.78
C ALA A 93 13.13 -6.55 8.59
N ALA A 94 12.89 -5.26 8.37
CA ALA A 94 13.94 -4.26 8.24
C ALA A 94 14.63 -3.98 9.58
N GLU A 95 13.87 -3.94 10.69
CA GLU A 95 14.40 -3.79 12.04
C GLU A 95 15.30 -4.97 12.44
N GLU A 96 14.89 -6.22 12.15
CA GLU A 96 15.72 -7.41 12.38
C GLU A 96 17.05 -7.36 11.61
N GLN A 97 17.01 -6.93 10.35
CA GLN A 97 18.23 -6.77 9.55
C GLN A 97 19.14 -5.68 10.13
N MET A 98 18.57 -4.55 10.57
CA MET A 98 19.33 -3.46 11.18
C MET A 98 20.03 -3.91 12.47
N LEU A 99 19.31 -4.61 13.35
CA LEU A 99 19.87 -5.20 14.58
C LEU A 99 20.99 -6.20 14.28
N ALA A 100 20.87 -7.02 13.23
CA ALA A 100 21.92 -7.95 12.81
C ALA A 100 23.18 -7.23 12.30
N THR A 101 23.02 -6.09 11.61
CA THR A 101 24.15 -5.27 11.15
C THR A 101 24.76 -4.37 12.23
N GLU A 102 23.99 -3.97 13.25
CA GLU A 102 24.46 -3.19 14.41
C GLU A 102 25.03 -4.07 15.53
N ALA A 103 24.90 -5.40 15.45
CA ALA A 103 25.64 -6.37 16.27
C ALA A 103 27.13 -6.44 15.88
N VAL A 104 27.75 -5.28 15.65
CA VAL A 104 29.20 -5.15 15.63
C VAL A 104 29.66 -5.21 17.08
N ASP A 105 30.32 -6.32 17.39
CA ASP A 105 30.92 -6.63 18.68
C ASP A 105 31.78 -5.47 19.23
N VAL A 106 31.23 -4.77 20.23
CA VAL A 106 31.91 -3.70 20.99
C VAL A 106 32.95 -4.24 22.00
N THR A 107 33.32 -5.53 21.95
CA THR A 107 34.32 -6.12 22.85
C THR A 107 35.75 -6.14 22.29
N VAL A 108 36.03 -5.49 21.15
CA VAL A 108 37.42 -5.33 20.68
C VAL A 108 38.25 -4.63 21.76
N PRO A 109 39.27 -5.28 22.34
CA PRO A 109 40.11 -4.65 23.35
C PRO A 109 40.84 -3.50 22.68
N THR A 110 40.54 -2.27 23.08
CA THR A 110 41.35 -1.13 22.66
C THR A 110 42.74 -1.28 23.30
N THR A 111 43.72 -1.78 22.54
CA THR A 111 45.13 -1.70 22.95
C THR A 111 45.56 -0.24 22.86
N ARG A 112 45.23 0.52 23.91
CA ARG A 112 45.90 1.79 24.21
C ARG A 112 47.28 1.45 24.75
N THR A 113 48.27 1.42 23.86
CA THR A 113 49.66 1.52 24.29
C THR A 113 49.85 2.93 24.87
N ALA A 114 50.19 3.01 26.15
CA ALA A 114 50.65 4.26 26.75
C ALA A 114 52.00 4.64 26.12
N PRO A 115 52.18 5.83 25.53
CA PRO A 115 53.52 6.34 25.32
C PRO A 115 54.02 6.84 26.68
N GLY A 116 54.79 5.99 27.36
CA GLY A 116 55.75 6.44 28.35
C GLY A 116 57.08 6.74 27.67
N ALA A 117 57.54 7.98 27.78
CA ALA A 117 58.93 8.46 27.89
C ALA A 117 58.96 9.97 27.72
#